data_AF-A0A931UQW7-F1
#
_entry.id   AF-A0A931UQW7-F1
#
_cell.length_a   1.000
_cell.length_b   1.000
_cell.length_c   1.000
_cell.angle_alpha   90.00
_cell.angle_beta   90.00
_cell.angle_gamma   90.00
#
_symmetry.space_group_name_H-M   'P 1'
#
loop_
_entity.id
_entity.type
_entity.pdbx_description
1 polymer ?
#
loop_
_entity_poly.entity_id
_entity_poly.type
_entity_poly.pdbx_seq_one_letter_code
_entity_poly.pdbx_strand_id
1 'polypeptide(L)' 'MLAYHFTEMPYPFVPEEAEERHGSLRVVLPNQYFDPKIGHELYNRYLDEYEYADELGLEIMLNEHHQ' A
#
# COMPACT_ATOMS: atom_id res chain seq x y z
N MET A 1 -27.61 1.39 -1.42
CA MET A 1 -26.49 1.62 -0.48
C MET A 1 -25.23 1.61 -1.31
N LEU A 2 -24.37 2.63 -1.20
CA LEU A 2 -23.07 2.63 -1.89
C LEU A 2 -22.05 1.89 -1.01
N ALA A 3 -21.19 1.11 -1.64
CA ALA A 3 -20.10 0.39 -0.99
C ALA A 3 -18.79 0.74 -1.70
N TYR A 4 -17.71 0.89 -0.93
CA TYR A 4 -16.43 1.40 -1.43
C TYR A 4 -15.31 0.40 -1.13
N HIS A 5 -14.40 0.24 -2.08
CA HIS A 5 -13.12 -0.45 -1.87
C HIS A 5 -12.03 0.58 -1.58
N PHE A 6 -11.21 0.30 -0.56
CA PHE A 6 -10.12 1.16 -0.11
C PHE A 6 -8.92 0.32 0.29
N THR A 7 -7.73 0.78 -0.10
CA THR A 7 -6.43 0.22 0.29
C THR A 7 -5.42 1.35 0.40
N GLU A 8 -4.51 1.26 1.38
CA GLU A 8 -3.38 2.19 1.50
C GLU A 8 -2.15 1.76 0.68
N MET A 9 -2.28 0.66 -0.08
CA MET A 9 -1.18 0.04 -0.84
C MET A 9 0.11 -0.17 0.00
N PRO A 10 0.03 -0.85 1.17
CA PRO A 10 1.17 -0.95 2.07
C PRO A 10 2.31 -1.79 1.48
N TYR A 11 3.54 -1.51 1.93
CA TYR A 11 4.68 -2.39 1.72
C TYR A 11 4.97 -3.15 3.03
N PRO A 12 4.52 -4.42 3.18
CA PRO A 12 4.62 -5.14 4.46
C PRO A 12 5.99 -5.82 4.67
N PHE A 13 6.88 -5.79 3.68
CA PHE A 13 8.14 -6.55 3.69
C PHE A 13 9.28 -5.76 4.33
N VAL A 14 9.05 -5.28 5.55
CA VAL A 14 10.02 -4.55 6.34
C VAL A 14 10.43 -5.39 7.55
N PRO A 15 11.73 -5.50 7.87
CA PRO A 15 12.18 -6.19 9.09
C PRO A 15 11.58 -5.56 10.34
N GLU A 16 11.21 -6.38 11.33
CA GLU A 16 10.58 -5.95 12.58
C GLU A 16 11.47 -4.94 13.33
N GLU A 17 12.80 -5.10 13.27
CA GLU A 17 13.75 -4.21 13.94
C GLU A 17 13.81 -2.80 13.32
N ALA A 18 13.26 -2.61 12.11
CA ALA A 18 13.24 -1.30 11.47
C ALA A 18 12.29 -0.33 12.18
N GLU A 19 11.16 -0.83 12.72
CA GLU A 19 10.22 0.01 13.45
C GLU A 19 10.83 0.51 14.75
N GLU A 20 11.48 -0.38 15.51
CA GLU A 20 12.17 -0.03 16.75
C GLU A 20 13.29 1.00 16.51
N ARG A 21 14.03 0.85 15.39
CA ARG A 21 15.16 1.72 15.06
C ARG A 21 14.74 3.11 14.58
N HIS A 22 13.66 3.21 13.81
CA HIS A 22 13.28 4.44 13.11
C HIS A 22 12.01 5.10 13.68
N GLY A 23 11.29 4.44 14.58
CA GLY A 23 10.09 4.98 15.26
C GLY A 23 8.84 5.11 14.38
N SER A 24 8.97 4.96 13.06
CA SER A 24 7.84 4.86 12.13
C SER A 24 8.25 4.14 10.86
N LEU A 25 7.45 3.16 10.42
CA LEU A 25 7.62 2.47 9.15
C LEU A 25 7.07 3.25 7.94
N ARG A 26 6.35 4.36 8.18
CA ARG A 26 5.61 5.07 7.14
C ARG A 26 6.21 6.44 6.80
N VAL A 27 6.74 7.15 7.79
CA VAL A 27 7.13 8.56 7.62
C VAL A 27 8.63 8.73 7.43
N VAL A 28 9.45 7.98 8.17
CA VAL A 28 10.91 8.20 8.25
C VAL A 28 11.74 6.97 7.87
N LEU A 29 11.10 5.92 7.31
CA LEU A 29 11.77 4.68 6.96
C LEU A 29 12.73 4.89 5.77
N PRO A 30 14.03 4.56 5.91
CA PRO A 30 14.98 4.70 4.80
C PRO A 30 14.67 3.78 3.61
N ASN A 31 14.89 4.26 2.37
CA ASN A 31 14.64 3.48 1.14
C ASN A 31 15.41 2.16 1.02
N GLN A 32 16.47 1.95 1.82
CA GLN A 32 17.22 0.68 1.82
C GLN A 32 16.37 -0.53 2.24
N TYR A 33 15.23 -0.29 2.92
CA TYR A 33 14.28 -1.33 3.32
C TYR A 33 13.26 -1.68 2.21
N PHE A 34 13.30 -0.99 1.07
CA PHE A 34 12.39 -1.20 -0.04
C PHE A 34 13.06 -2.00 -1.16
N ASP A 35 12.50 -3.18 -1.47
CA ASP A 35 12.85 -3.92 -2.68
C ASP A 35 11.95 -3.48 -3.84
N PRO A 36 12.50 -2.88 -4.91
CA PRO A 36 11.70 -2.40 -6.03
C PRO A 36 10.99 -3.50 -6.82
N LYS A 37 11.49 -4.74 -6.80
CA LYS A 37 10.80 -5.87 -7.48
C LYS A 37 9.55 -6.26 -6.72
N ILE A 38 9.65 -6.37 -5.40
CA ILE A 38 8.50 -6.65 -4.53
C ILE A 38 7.50 -5.49 -4.61
N GLY A 39 7.98 -4.25 -4.57
CA GLY A 39 7.13 -3.07 -4.73
C GLY A 39 6.35 -3.07 -6.06
N HIS A 40 7.01 -3.44 -7.16
CA HIS A 40 6.34 -3.60 -8.46
C HIS A 40 5.24 -4.66 -8.43
N GLU A 41 5.51 -5.84 -7.87
CA GLU A 41 4.51 -6.92 -7.75
C GLU A 41 3.31 -6.48 -6.91
N LEU A 42 3.56 -5.80 -5.78
CA LEU A 42 2.50 -5.26 -4.92
C LEU A 42 1.66 -4.21 -5.65
N TYR A 43 2.27 -3.28 -6.38
CA TYR A 43 1.53 -2.29 -7.14
C TYR A 43 0.60 -2.93 -8.18
N ASN A 44 1.08 -3.91 -8.95
CA ASN A 44 0.21 -4.62 -9.89
C ASN A 44 -0.96 -5.28 -9.14
N ARG A 45 -0.69 -5.97 -8.04
CA ARG A 45 -1.75 -6.58 -7.22
C ARG A 45 -2.80 -5.55 -6.76
N TYR A 46 -2.39 -4.38 -6.27
CA TYR A 46 -3.35 -3.36 -5.81
C TYR A 46 -4.16 -2.74 -6.95
N LEU A 47 -3.58 -2.62 -8.14
CA LEU A 47 -4.30 -2.20 -9.33
C LEU A 47 -5.30 -3.27 -9.77
N ASP A 48 -4.91 -4.55 -9.77
CA ASP A 48 -5.81 -5.67 -10.05
C ASP A 48 -6.96 -5.72 -9.03
N GLU A 49 -6.70 -5.40 -7.75
CA GLU A 49 -7.73 -5.29 -6.71
C GLU A 49 -8.75 -4.17 -7.03
N TYR A 50 -8.31 -3.05 -7.60
CA TYR A 50 -9.22 -1.99 -8.07
C TYR A 50 -10.03 -2.40 -9.30
N GLU A 51 -9.40 -3.03 -10.29
CA GLU A 51 -10.11 -3.56 -11.46
C GLU A 51 -11.20 -4.54 -11.03
N TYR A 52 -10.87 -5.45 -10.12
CA TYR A 52 -11.83 -6.42 -9.61
C TYR A 52 -12.93 -5.77 -8.75
N ALA A 53 -12.62 -4.72 -7.98
CA ALA A 53 -13.63 -3.96 -7.24
C ALA A 53 -14.64 -3.29 -8.17
N ASP A 54 -14.17 -2.71 -9.30
CA ASP A 54 -15.02 -2.11 -10.33
C ASP A 54 -15.93 -3.16 -10.98
N GLU A 55 -15.40 -4.34 -11.33
CA GLU A 55 -16.18 -5.46 -11.87
C GLU A 55 -17.30 -5.92 -10.93
N LEU A 56 -17.08 -5.85 -9.61
CA LEU A 56 -18.06 -6.18 -8.59
C LEU A 56 -19.07 -5.06 -8.30
N GLY A 57 -18.91 -3.87 -8.91
CA GLY A 57 -19.75 -2.70 -8.70
C GLY A 57 -19.48 -1.96 -7.39
N LEU A 58 -18.27 -2.09 -6.84
CA LEU A 58 -17.81 -1.28 -5.72
C LEU A 58 -17.20 0.03 -6.23
N GLU A 59 -17.48 1.12 -5.54
CA GLU A 59 -16.85 2.41 -5.82
C GLU A 59 -15.39 2.41 -5.34
N ILE A 60 -14.50 3.11 -6.04
CA ILE A 60 -13.08 3.19 -5.67
C ILE A 60 -12.83 4.43 -4.80
N MET A 61 -12.20 4.24 -3.65
CA MET A 61 -11.71 5.31 -2.80
C MET A 61 -10.18 5.38 -2.86
N LEU A 62 -9.65 6.57 -3.17
CA LEU A 62 -8.22 6.85 -3.18
C LEU A 62 -7.86 7.76 -2.02
N ASN A 63 -6.65 7.59 -1.48
CA ASN A 63 -6.05 8.52 -0.53
C ASN A 63 -4.81 9.19 -1.15
N GLU A 64 -4.60 10.45 -0.79
CA GLU A 64 -3.34 11.15 -1.01
C GLU A 64 -2.59 11.17 0.33
N HIS A 65 -1.29 10.88 0.30
CA HIS A 65 -0.44 11.06 1.46
C HIS A 65 0.26 12.42 1.37
N HIS A 66 -0.06 13.33 2.28
CA HIS A 66 0.65 14.61 2.41
C HIS A 66 1.76 14.45 3.45
N GLN A 67 2.97 14.91 3.10
CA GLN A 67 4.13 14.99 4.00
C GLN A 67 4.23 16.36 4.67
#